data_AF-A0A9E0LG82-F1
#
_entry.id   AF-A0A9E0LG82-F1
#
_cell.length_a   1.000
_cell.length_b   1.000
_cell.length_c   1.000
_cell.angle_alpha   90.00
_cell.angle_beta   90.00
_cell.angle_gamma   90.00
#
_symmetry.space_group_name_H-M   'P 1'
#
loop_
_entity.id
_entity.type
_entity.pdbx_description
1 polymer ?
#
loop_
_entity_poly.entity_id
_entity_poly.type
_entity_poly.pdbx_seq_one_letter_code
_entity_poly.pdbx_strand_id
1 'polypeptide(L)'
;YGLTGQGLPLWLTSDLHTALALQKSIVQGSMQSHLYSTTEIPVILGQQFCINLPAFVIVALVTWILIVGIKESAVANTVAVAIKVVVVIFFIIYGGGLVKPANWVPFAPSGFVGIMGGAAIVFFSFIGFDAVSSTAEETKNPQRDMPIGMIGSLVVCTILYALVSLVLTGIMPYQNYANDAAPVATAIAVGGAPWAHLLVSVGALAGMTSVLLVFQMGQPRIFMAMARDKLLPAFFAKLHPKYRTPFIPTILTGLFVGLSALIVDIGQAAELTNIGTLAAFIIVCAGVLFLRKSSPDTKRPFSCPWVPFVPWAGIISCFILMLSLPVATWIRFVVWMGVGFALYFAYGYRKAK
;
A
#
# COMPACT_ATOMS: atom_id res chain seq x y z
N TYR A 1 -7.03 -18.84 8.84
CA TYR A 1 -6.73 -20.03 9.67
C TYR A 1 -5.24 -20.17 9.85
N GLY A 2 -4.76 -20.26 11.10
CA GLY A 2 -3.39 -20.69 11.35
C GLY A 2 -3.19 -22.18 11.01
N LEU A 3 -1.95 -22.63 11.02
CA LEU A 3 -1.55 -24.04 10.84
C LEU A 3 -2.20 -25.01 11.86
N THR A 4 -2.80 -24.49 12.93
CA THR A 4 -3.36 -25.23 14.07
C THR A 4 -4.90 -25.36 14.06
N GLY A 5 -5.60 -24.82 13.06
CA GLY A 5 -7.06 -24.91 12.96
C GLY A 5 -7.85 -24.01 13.94
N GLN A 6 -7.19 -23.29 14.84
CA GLN A 6 -7.82 -22.26 15.68
C GLN A 6 -7.42 -20.84 15.23
N GLY A 7 -8.38 -19.92 15.23
CA GLY A 7 -8.15 -18.51 14.98
C GLY A 7 -7.37 -17.85 16.13
N LEU A 8 -6.63 -16.78 15.85
CA LEU A 8 -6.10 -15.92 16.91
C LEU A 8 -7.23 -15.05 17.48
N PRO A 9 -7.10 -14.51 18.70
CA PRO A 9 -8.07 -13.59 19.26
C PRO A 9 -8.23 -12.35 18.38
N LEU A 10 -9.47 -11.83 18.24
CA LEU A 10 -9.74 -10.62 17.48
C LEU A 10 -8.91 -9.44 17.98
N TRP A 11 -8.81 -9.29 19.30
CA TRP A 11 -8.05 -8.22 19.94
C TRP A 11 -6.52 -8.30 19.71
N LEU A 12 -5.98 -9.44 19.28
CA LEU A 12 -4.55 -9.62 19.00
C LEU A 12 -4.20 -9.51 17.51
N THR A 13 -5.21 -9.44 16.65
CA THR A 13 -5.04 -9.50 15.18
C THR A 13 -5.50 -8.24 14.47
N SER A 14 -6.18 -7.34 15.18
CA SER A 14 -6.81 -6.15 14.61
C SER A 14 -6.52 -4.94 15.51
N ASP A 15 -6.52 -3.75 14.92
CA ASP A 15 -6.56 -2.51 15.69
C ASP A 15 -7.94 -2.34 16.36
N LEU A 16 -8.04 -1.39 17.28
CA LEU A 16 -9.26 -1.17 18.07
C LEU A 16 -10.47 -0.79 17.21
N HIS A 17 -10.29 0.04 16.18
CA HIS A 17 -11.40 0.52 15.37
C HIS A 17 -11.96 -0.62 14.51
N THR A 18 -11.08 -1.36 13.86
CA THR A 18 -11.44 -2.54 13.06
C THR A 18 -12.07 -3.62 13.94
N ALA A 19 -11.49 -3.90 15.11
CA ALA A 19 -12.03 -4.88 16.05
C ALA A 19 -13.46 -4.54 16.50
N LEU A 20 -13.73 -3.27 16.82
CA LEU A 20 -15.07 -2.83 17.22
C LEU A 20 -16.08 -2.88 16.07
N ALA A 21 -15.65 -2.54 14.86
CA ALA A 21 -16.49 -2.64 13.67
C ALA A 21 -16.84 -4.11 13.36
N LEU A 22 -15.85 -5.00 13.44
CA LEU A 22 -16.02 -6.44 13.28
C LEU A 22 -16.89 -7.05 14.37
N GLN A 23 -16.71 -6.64 15.63
CA GLN A 23 -17.55 -7.13 16.73
C GLN A 23 -19.03 -6.78 16.49
N LYS A 24 -19.31 -5.54 16.07
CA LYS A 24 -20.68 -5.11 15.71
C LYS A 24 -21.24 -5.91 14.53
N SER A 25 -20.45 -6.15 13.48
CA SER A 25 -20.90 -6.93 12.33
C SER A 25 -21.15 -8.40 12.68
N ILE A 26 -20.31 -8.99 13.53
CA ILE A 26 -20.45 -10.38 14.00
C ILE A 26 -21.71 -10.55 14.85
N VAL A 27 -21.99 -9.61 15.76
CA VAL A 27 -23.23 -9.62 16.55
C VAL A 27 -24.47 -9.50 15.65
N GLN A 28 -24.35 -8.83 14.49
CA GLN A 28 -25.41 -8.72 13.48
C GLN A 28 -25.51 -9.94 12.53
N GLY A 29 -24.79 -11.03 12.80
CA GLY A 29 -24.87 -12.28 12.05
C GLY A 29 -23.88 -12.39 10.88
N SER A 30 -22.76 -11.64 10.90
CA SER A 30 -21.74 -11.76 9.86
C SER A 30 -21.09 -13.15 9.85
N MET A 31 -20.77 -13.63 8.65
CA MET A 31 -20.15 -14.93 8.43
C MET A 31 -18.69 -14.99 8.92
N GLN A 32 -18.15 -13.94 9.56
CA GLN A 32 -16.73 -13.83 9.93
C GLN A 32 -16.42 -14.29 11.36
N SER A 33 -17.43 -14.58 12.19
CA SER A 33 -17.25 -14.97 13.60
C SER A 33 -16.34 -16.18 13.81
N HIS A 34 -16.42 -17.14 12.91
CA HIS A 34 -15.68 -18.40 12.93
C HIS A 34 -14.16 -18.25 12.66
N LEU A 35 -13.70 -17.06 12.23
CA LEU A 35 -12.28 -16.79 11.93
C LEU A 35 -11.44 -16.52 13.17
N TYR A 36 -12.06 -16.16 14.30
CA TYR A 36 -11.39 -15.74 15.53
C TYR A 36 -11.66 -16.74 16.66
N SER A 37 -10.69 -16.96 17.55
CA SER A 37 -10.91 -17.79 18.75
C SER A 37 -11.78 -17.10 19.80
N THR A 38 -11.69 -15.78 19.88
CA THR A 38 -12.59 -14.95 20.69
C THR A 38 -12.86 -13.63 19.98
N THR A 39 -14.11 -13.18 20.07
CA THR A 39 -14.58 -11.88 19.59
C THR A 39 -14.75 -10.88 20.74
N GLU A 40 -14.45 -11.31 21.98
CA GLU A 40 -14.44 -10.44 23.14
C GLU A 40 -13.17 -9.56 23.15
N ILE A 41 -13.38 -8.28 23.43
CA ILE A 41 -12.30 -7.31 23.53
C ILE A 41 -12.01 -7.08 25.02
N PRO A 42 -10.79 -7.38 25.49
CA PRO A 42 -10.44 -7.22 26.89
C PRO A 42 -10.49 -5.74 27.29
N VAL A 43 -11.01 -5.48 28.49
CA VAL A 43 -11.02 -4.14 29.09
C VAL A 43 -9.92 -4.08 30.14
N ILE A 44 -8.86 -3.34 29.85
CA ILE A 44 -7.72 -3.12 30.74
C ILE A 44 -7.84 -1.68 31.27
N LEU A 45 -7.88 -1.50 32.59
CA LEU A 45 -8.02 -0.17 33.23
C LEU A 45 -9.24 0.64 32.75
N GLY A 46 -10.35 -0.04 32.43
CA GLY A 46 -11.58 0.60 31.94
C GLY A 46 -11.55 0.99 30.47
N GLN A 47 -10.48 0.69 29.73
CA GLN A 47 -10.39 0.90 28.28
C GLN A 47 -10.28 -0.42 27.51
N GLN A 48 -10.96 -0.47 26.37
CA GLN A 48 -10.89 -1.61 25.45
C GLN A 48 -9.52 -1.68 24.78
N PHE A 49 -8.90 -2.86 24.78
CA PHE A 49 -7.54 -3.06 24.31
C PHE A 49 -7.50 -4.02 23.12
N CYS A 50 -6.99 -3.53 21.98
CA CYS A 50 -6.68 -4.32 20.79
C CYS A 50 -5.35 -3.89 20.20
N ILE A 51 -4.57 -4.86 19.69
CA ILE A 51 -3.30 -4.65 19.01
C ILE A 51 -3.17 -5.61 17.83
N ASN A 52 -2.62 -5.18 16.71
CA ASN A 52 -2.31 -6.05 15.58
C ASN A 52 -0.88 -6.63 15.69
N LEU A 53 -0.72 -7.62 16.56
CA LEU A 53 0.59 -8.23 16.82
C LEU A 53 1.22 -8.89 15.58
N PRO A 54 0.48 -9.63 14.72
CA PRO A 54 1.04 -10.19 13.49
C PRO A 54 1.65 -9.13 12.56
N ALA A 55 1.02 -7.96 12.43
CA ALA A 55 1.56 -6.87 11.62
C ALA A 55 2.88 -6.34 12.17
N PHE A 56 3.00 -6.17 13.49
CA PHE A 56 4.27 -5.78 14.12
C PHE A 56 5.37 -6.82 13.89
N VAL A 57 5.04 -8.10 14.07
CA VAL A 57 6.02 -9.20 13.91
C VAL A 57 6.54 -9.26 12.47
N ILE A 58 5.67 -9.17 11.46
CA ILE A 58 6.13 -9.22 10.06
C ILE A 58 6.98 -7.99 9.70
N VAL A 59 6.63 -6.79 10.19
CA VAL A 59 7.44 -5.58 9.99
C VAL A 59 8.81 -5.72 10.67
N ALA A 60 8.85 -6.25 11.90
CA ALA A 60 10.10 -6.49 12.61
C ALA A 60 10.99 -7.52 11.89
N LEU A 61 10.39 -8.61 11.38
CA LEU A 61 11.10 -9.61 10.60
C LEU A 61 11.66 -9.02 9.30
N VAL A 62 10.86 -8.28 8.54
CA VAL A 62 11.31 -7.59 7.31
C VAL A 62 12.43 -6.60 7.64
N THR A 63 12.26 -5.79 8.69
CA THR A 63 13.29 -4.84 9.14
C THR A 63 14.61 -5.55 9.47
N TRP A 64 14.55 -6.68 10.18
CA TRP A 64 15.73 -7.49 10.47
C TRP A 64 16.40 -8.03 9.20
N ILE A 65 15.61 -8.61 8.29
CA ILE A 65 16.11 -9.12 7.00
C ILE A 65 16.84 -8.00 6.23
N LEU A 66 16.30 -6.79 6.22
CA LEU A 66 16.92 -5.64 5.54
C LEU A 66 18.24 -5.18 6.18
N ILE A 67 18.39 -5.31 7.50
CA ILE A 67 19.65 -4.98 8.19
C ILE A 67 20.74 -6.00 7.84
N VAL A 68 20.41 -7.29 7.86
CA VAL A 68 21.33 -8.37 7.44
C VAL A 68 21.72 -8.20 5.97
N GLY A 69 20.81 -7.64 5.18
CA GLY A 69 21.00 -7.32 3.77
C GLY A 69 20.52 -8.45 2.89
N ILE A 70 19.69 -8.10 1.91
CA ILE A 70 19.21 -9.02 0.89
C ILE A 70 20.01 -8.75 -0.37
N LYS A 71 20.70 -9.77 -0.88
CA LYS A 71 21.08 -9.79 -2.29
C LYS A 71 19.87 -10.34 -3.04
N GLU A 72 18.93 -9.48 -3.40
CA GLU A 72 17.83 -9.91 -4.25
C GLU A 72 18.39 -10.30 -5.61
N SER A 73 18.19 -11.57 -5.99
CA SER A 73 18.40 -12.00 -7.36
C SER A 73 17.20 -11.55 -8.18
N ALA A 74 17.43 -10.96 -9.36
CA ALA A 74 16.36 -10.63 -10.30
C ALA A 74 15.45 -11.83 -10.60
N VAL A 75 15.99 -13.06 -10.54
CA VAL A 75 15.24 -14.31 -10.69
C VAL A 75 14.27 -14.51 -9.53
N ALA A 76 14.70 -14.30 -8.29
CA ALA A 76 13.85 -14.48 -7.11
C ALA A 76 12.68 -13.48 -7.13
N ASN A 77 12.95 -12.21 -7.50
CA ASN A 77 11.90 -11.21 -7.66
C ASN A 77 10.91 -11.60 -8.78
N THR A 78 11.42 -12.06 -9.93
CA THR A 78 10.58 -12.51 -11.06
C THR A 78 9.67 -13.67 -10.65
N VAL A 79 10.19 -14.66 -9.92
CA VAL A 79 9.41 -15.79 -9.40
C VAL A 79 8.34 -15.32 -8.41
N ALA A 80 8.68 -14.43 -7.48
CA ALA A 80 7.71 -13.86 -6.54
C ALA A 80 6.59 -13.10 -7.26
N VAL A 81 6.92 -12.35 -8.32
CA VAL A 81 5.95 -11.67 -9.19
C VAL A 81 5.07 -12.65 -9.94
N ALA A 82 5.64 -13.70 -10.53
CA ALA A 82 4.88 -14.71 -11.23
C ALA A 82 3.86 -15.39 -10.29
N ILE A 83 4.26 -15.74 -9.07
CA ILE A 83 3.37 -16.36 -8.08
C ILE A 83 2.16 -15.47 -7.78
N LYS A 84 2.37 -14.18 -7.47
CA LYS A 84 1.25 -13.27 -7.16
C LYS A 84 0.33 -13.07 -8.36
N VAL A 85 0.87 -12.94 -9.58
CA VAL A 85 0.04 -12.79 -10.79
C VAL A 85 -0.77 -14.05 -11.07
N VAL A 86 -0.17 -15.24 -10.93
CA VAL A 86 -0.87 -16.53 -11.10
C VAL A 86 -2.01 -16.66 -10.10
N VAL A 87 -1.79 -16.29 -8.84
CA VAL A 87 -2.84 -16.36 -7.80
C VAL A 87 -3.99 -15.40 -8.11
N VAL A 88 -3.70 -14.20 -8.60
CA VAL A 88 -4.74 -13.23 -9.02
C VAL A 88 -5.51 -13.74 -10.24
N ILE A 89 -4.83 -14.27 -11.25
CA ILE A 89 -5.49 -14.85 -12.43
C ILE A 89 -6.34 -16.05 -12.03
N PHE A 90 -5.84 -16.92 -11.16
CA PHE A 90 -6.59 -18.03 -10.60
C PHE A 90 -7.87 -17.54 -9.92
N PHE A 91 -7.79 -16.52 -9.08
CA PHE A 91 -8.98 -15.93 -8.44
C PHE A 91 -9.99 -15.42 -9.48
N ILE A 92 -9.53 -14.71 -10.53
CA ILE A 92 -10.41 -14.18 -11.57
C ILE A 92 -11.14 -15.32 -12.30
N ILE A 93 -10.43 -16.38 -12.68
CA ILE A 93 -11.00 -17.51 -13.43
C ILE A 93 -11.92 -18.35 -12.53
N TYR A 94 -11.41 -18.80 -11.39
CA TYR A 94 -12.15 -19.67 -10.48
C TYR A 94 -13.32 -18.94 -9.82
N GLY A 95 -13.08 -17.73 -9.32
CA GLY A 95 -14.10 -16.86 -8.75
C GLY A 95 -15.13 -16.41 -9.79
N GLY A 96 -14.72 -16.23 -11.05
CA GLY A 96 -15.63 -15.93 -12.16
C GLY A 96 -16.73 -16.98 -12.34
N GLY A 97 -16.43 -18.26 -12.08
CA GLY A 97 -17.42 -19.34 -12.09
C GLY A 97 -18.44 -19.29 -10.94
N LEU A 98 -18.18 -18.49 -9.90
CA LEU A 98 -19.05 -18.31 -8.73
C LEU A 98 -19.89 -17.03 -8.81
N VAL A 99 -19.70 -16.20 -9.84
CA VAL A 99 -20.37 -14.92 -10.00
C VAL A 99 -21.88 -15.10 -10.21
N LYS A 100 -22.67 -14.36 -9.45
CA LYS A 100 -24.11 -14.21 -9.62
C LYS A 100 -24.40 -12.77 -10.05
N PRO A 101 -24.78 -12.51 -11.31
CA PRO A 101 -25.02 -11.14 -11.80
C PRO A 101 -26.06 -10.35 -11.01
N ALA A 102 -26.96 -11.03 -10.30
CA ALA A 102 -27.92 -10.41 -9.40
C ALA A 102 -27.26 -9.55 -8.30
N ASN A 103 -26.03 -9.88 -7.89
CA ASN A 103 -25.28 -9.12 -6.88
C ASN A 103 -24.81 -7.74 -7.38
N TRP A 104 -24.82 -7.49 -8.69
CA TRP A 104 -24.48 -6.17 -9.25
C TRP A 104 -25.66 -5.21 -9.28
N VAL A 105 -26.82 -5.59 -8.73
CA VAL A 105 -28.00 -4.73 -8.68
C VAL A 105 -28.32 -4.36 -7.23
N PRO A 106 -28.33 -3.06 -6.87
CA PRO A 106 -27.97 -1.89 -7.69
C PRO A 106 -26.45 -1.73 -7.86
N PHE A 107 -26.00 -1.31 -9.06
CA PHE A 107 -24.56 -1.20 -9.38
C PHE A 107 -23.87 -0.04 -8.66
N ALA A 108 -24.56 1.09 -8.54
CA ALA A 108 -24.05 2.31 -7.91
C ALA A 108 -25.00 2.77 -6.79
N PRO A 109 -25.10 2.04 -5.67
CA PRO A 109 -26.05 2.34 -4.59
C PRO A 109 -25.82 3.73 -3.98
N SER A 110 -24.56 4.16 -3.92
CA SER A 110 -24.14 5.46 -3.38
C SER A 110 -23.92 6.53 -4.47
N GLY A 111 -24.35 6.25 -5.70
CA GLY A 111 -24.18 7.13 -6.86
C GLY A 111 -22.72 7.47 -7.16
N PHE A 112 -22.52 8.56 -7.93
CA PHE A 112 -21.19 9.01 -8.35
C PHE A 112 -20.31 9.47 -7.19
N VAL A 113 -20.89 10.05 -6.14
CA VAL A 113 -20.16 10.50 -4.94
C VAL A 113 -19.49 9.31 -4.25
N GLY A 114 -20.20 8.19 -4.10
CA GLY A 114 -19.62 6.96 -3.54
C GLY A 114 -18.51 6.37 -4.43
N ILE A 115 -18.65 6.45 -5.75
CA ILE A 115 -17.61 6.01 -6.69
C ILE A 115 -16.33 6.85 -6.52
N MET A 116 -16.46 8.17 -6.37
CA MET A 116 -15.31 9.05 -6.16
C MET A 116 -14.62 8.82 -4.81
N GLY A 117 -15.37 8.61 -3.74
CA GLY A 117 -14.81 8.23 -2.43
C GLY A 117 -14.09 6.89 -2.49
N GLY A 118 -14.69 5.89 -3.14
CA GLY A 118 -14.07 4.59 -3.39
C GLY A 118 -12.78 4.71 -4.20
N ALA A 119 -12.80 5.49 -5.30
CA ALA A 119 -11.64 5.74 -6.15
C ALA A 119 -10.46 6.35 -5.37
N ALA A 120 -10.74 7.29 -4.47
CA ALA A 120 -9.71 7.89 -3.62
C ALA A 120 -9.11 6.91 -2.61
N ILE A 121 -9.86 5.90 -2.15
CA ILE A 121 -9.36 4.85 -1.25
C ILE A 121 -8.56 3.81 -2.06
N VAL A 122 -9.12 3.27 -3.14
CA VAL A 122 -8.47 2.23 -3.96
C VAL A 122 -7.26 2.74 -4.74
N PHE A 123 -7.06 4.06 -4.83
CA PHE A 123 -5.82 4.65 -5.33
C PHE A 123 -4.58 4.06 -4.64
N PHE A 124 -4.71 3.67 -3.36
CA PHE A 124 -3.65 3.00 -2.59
C PHE A 124 -3.08 1.78 -3.32
N SER A 125 -3.94 0.99 -3.97
CA SER A 125 -3.55 -0.22 -4.70
C SER A 125 -2.66 0.07 -5.91
N PHE A 126 -2.67 1.29 -6.45
CA PHE A 126 -1.85 1.69 -7.58
C PHE A 126 -0.45 2.21 -7.17
N ILE A 127 -0.18 2.38 -5.89
CA ILE A 127 1.10 2.89 -5.41
C ILE A 127 2.17 1.79 -5.55
N GLY A 128 3.34 2.14 -6.09
CA GLY A 128 4.49 1.25 -6.21
C GLY A 128 5.08 1.14 -7.62
N PHE A 129 4.42 1.65 -8.67
CA PHE A 129 5.02 1.69 -10.02
C PHE A 129 6.27 2.59 -10.08
N ASP A 130 6.34 3.58 -9.21
CA ASP A 130 7.47 4.48 -9.00
C ASP A 130 8.67 3.78 -8.33
N ALA A 131 8.47 2.64 -7.66
CA ALA A 131 9.58 1.84 -7.12
C ALA A 131 10.55 1.36 -8.22
N VAL A 132 10.07 1.23 -9.47
CA VAL A 132 10.92 0.92 -10.64
C VAL A 132 12.01 1.98 -10.81
N SER A 133 11.75 3.25 -10.46
CA SER A 133 12.75 4.33 -10.54
C SER A 133 13.98 4.09 -9.67
N SER A 134 13.84 3.31 -8.59
CA SER A 134 14.94 3.02 -7.66
C SER A 134 15.97 2.04 -8.23
N THR A 135 15.62 1.27 -9.26
CA THR A 135 16.51 0.33 -9.96
C THR A 135 17.03 0.89 -11.28
N ALA A 136 16.92 2.21 -11.49
CA ALA A 136 17.44 2.87 -12.69
C ALA A 136 18.94 2.63 -12.87
N GLU A 137 19.71 2.63 -11.78
CA GLU A 137 21.17 2.39 -11.79
C GLU A 137 21.55 0.95 -12.16
N GLU A 138 20.62 -0.01 -11.97
CA GLU A 138 20.82 -1.44 -12.26
C GLU A 138 20.26 -1.85 -13.63
N THR A 139 19.63 -0.91 -14.35
CA THR A 139 18.96 -1.17 -15.62
C THR A 139 19.93 -0.95 -16.79
N LYS A 140 19.99 -1.89 -17.75
CA LYS A 140 20.91 -1.80 -18.90
C LYS A 140 20.59 -0.61 -19.82
N ASN A 141 19.31 -0.36 -20.11
CA ASN A 141 18.87 0.79 -20.89
C ASN A 141 17.76 1.54 -20.15
N PRO A 142 18.11 2.32 -19.10
CA PRO A 142 17.12 2.98 -18.24
C PRO A 142 16.18 3.91 -19.03
N GLN A 143 16.68 4.49 -20.12
CA GLN A 143 15.94 5.44 -20.96
C GLN A 143 14.73 4.81 -21.64
N ARG A 144 14.79 3.52 -21.96
CA ARG A 144 13.73 2.79 -22.67
C ARG A 144 13.00 1.82 -21.74
N ASP A 145 13.74 1.07 -20.94
CA ASP A 145 13.20 -0.04 -20.18
C ASP A 145 12.36 0.45 -18.99
N MET A 146 12.73 1.59 -18.39
CA MET A 146 12.02 2.14 -17.23
C MET A 146 10.64 2.66 -17.58
N PRO A 147 10.44 3.51 -18.63
CA PRO A 147 9.09 3.90 -19.06
C PRO A 147 8.21 2.70 -19.41
N ILE A 148 8.74 1.69 -20.10
CA ILE A 148 8.01 0.47 -20.45
C ILE A 148 7.60 -0.30 -19.19
N GLY A 149 8.51 -0.45 -18.23
CA GLY A 149 8.24 -1.11 -16.96
C GLY A 149 7.16 -0.39 -16.14
N MET A 150 7.25 0.93 -16.01
CA MET A 150 6.29 1.75 -15.25
C MET A 150 4.89 1.74 -15.89
N ILE A 151 4.78 2.04 -17.19
CA ILE A 151 3.48 2.12 -17.87
C ILE A 151 2.88 0.71 -18.05
N GLY A 152 3.71 -0.26 -18.45
CA GLY A 152 3.27 -1.64 -18.68
C GLY A 152 2.75 -2.30 -17.42
N SER A 153 3.46 -2.16 -16.29
CA SER A 153 2.98 -2.68 -15.00
C SER A 153 1.68 -2.01 -14.57
N LEU A 154 1.55 -0.68 -14.73
CA LEU A 154 0.33 0.04 -14.38
C LEU A 154 -0.88 -0.43 -15.19
N VAL A 155 -0.74 -0.61 -16.51
CA VAL A 155 -1.83 -1.09 -17.39
C VAL A 155 -2.25 -2.51 -17.02
N VAL A 156 -1.30 -3.42 -16.82
CA VAL A 156 -1.60 -4.80 -16.42
C VAL A 156 -2.31 -4.84 -15.08
N CYS A 157 -1.82 -4.11 -14.08
CA CYS A 157 -2.45 -4.01 -12.76
C CYS A 157 -3.85 -3.41 -12.84
N THR A 158 -4.08 -2.37 -13.66
CA THR A 158 -5.40 -1.77 -13.86
C THR A 158 -6.42 -2.79 -14.34
N ILE A 159 -6.06 -3.59 -15.36
CA ILE A 159 -6.95 -4.62 -15.90
C ILE A 159 -7.25 -5.68 -14.84
N LEU A 160 -6.22 -6.18 -14.15
CA LEU A 160 -6.39 -7.20 -13.11
C LEU A 160 -7.26 -6.67 -11.96
N TYR A 161 -7.07 -5.44 -11.50
CA TYR A 161 -7.87 -4.85 -10.42
C TYR A 161 -9.33 -4.65 -10.81
N ALA A 162 -9.61 -4.24 -12.05
CA ALA A 162 -10.97 -4.15 -12.56
C ALA A 162 -11.66 -5.53 -12.58
N LEU A 163 -10.98 -6.56 -13.07
CA LEU A 163 -11.49 -7.92 -13.12
C LEU A 163 -11.72 -8.51 -11.71
N VAL A 164 -10.76 -8.32 -10.80
CA VAL A 164 -10.90 -8.74 -9.39
C VAL A 164 -12.12 -8.07 -8.76
N SER A 165 -12.31 -6.77 -8.97
CA SER A 165 -13.44 -6.02 -8.40
C SER A 165 -14.80 -6.52 -8.93
N LEU A 166 -14.89 -6.81 -10.23
CA LEU A 166 -16.09 -7.38 -10.86
C LEU A 166 -16.41 -8.77 -10.30
N VAL A 167 -15.40 -9.64 -10.20
CA VAL A 167 -15.56 -10.99 -9.66
C VAL A 167 -15.97 -10.94 -8.19
N LEU A 168 -15.29 -10.13 -7.38
CA LEU A 168 -15.54 -10.03 -5.94
C LEU A 168 -16.96 -9.53 -5.65
N THR A 169 -17.38 -8.42 -6.26
CA THR A 169 -18.76 -7.92 -6.13
C THR A 169 -19.81 -8.83 -6.78
N GLY A 170 -19.40 -9.71 -7.70
CA GLY A 170 -20.27 -10.68 -8.34
C GLY A 170 -20.54 -11.92 -7.49
N ILE A 171 -19.61 -12.34 -6.64
CA ILE A 171 -19.74 -13.56 -5.82
C ILE A 171 -20.77 -13.38 -4.70
N MET A 172 -20.73 -12.23 -4.00
CA MET A 172 -21.66 -11.90 -2.92
C MET A 172 -21.91 -10.39 -2.82
N PRO A 173 -23.03 -9.95 -2.22
CA PRO A 173 -23.34 -8.54 -2.04
C PRO A 173 -22.22 -7.76 -1.34
N TYR A 174 -21.94 -6.54 -1.80
CA TYR A 174 -20.80 -5.73 -1.36
C TYR A 174 -20.77 -5.47 0.16
N GLN A 175 -21.93 -5.42 0.81
CA GLN A 175 -22.07 -5.20 2.25
C GLN A 175 -21.38 -6.28 3.08
N ASN A 176 -21.29 -7.51 2.55
CA ASN A 176 -20.68 -8.62 3.26
C ASN A 176 -19.15 -8.54 3.27
N TYR A 177 -18.55 -7.66 2.46
CA TYR A 177 -17.11 -7.36 2.50
C TYR A 177 -16.77 -6.18 3.40
N ALA A 178 -17.76 -5.55 4.04
CA ALA A 178 -17.52 -4.39 4.90
C ALA A 178 -16.59 -4.77 6.06
N ASN A 179 -15.49 -4.02 6.22
CA ASN A 179 -14.44 -4.26 7.21
C ASN A 179 -13.75 -5.63 7.12
N ASP A 180 -13.86 -6.31 5.97
CA ASP A 180 -13.13 -7.54 5.72
C ASP A 180 -11.67 -7.25 5.34
N ALA A 181 -10.73 -7.72 6.15
CA ALA A 181 -9.30 -7.58 5.89
C ALA A 181 -8.76 -8.53 4.79
N ALA A 182 -9.52 -9.57 4.42
CA ALA A 182 -9.13 -10.57 3.43
C ALA A 182 -10.27 -10.91 2.45
N PRO A 183 -10.85 -9.92 1.75
CA PRO A 183 -12.11 -10.09 1.01
C PRO A 183 -11.99 -11.08 -0.16
N VAL A 184 -10.81 -11.20 -0.77
CA VAL A 184 -10.55 -12.19 -1.84
C VAL A 184 -10.62 -13.63 -1.30
N ALA A 185 -10.08 -13.87 -0.11
CA ALA A 185 -10.14 -15.20 0.53
C ALA A 185 -11.57 -15.51 0.98
N THR A 186 -12.28 -14.55 1.58
CA THR A 186 -13.69 -14.66 1.96
C THR A 186 -14.58 -14.99 0.76
N ALA A 187 -14.35 -14.34 -0.38
CA ALA A 187 -15.10 -14.61 -1.61
C ALA A 187 -14.95 -16.08 -2.07
N ILE A 188 -13.73 -16.62 -2.03
CA ILE A 188 -13.47 -18.01 -2.43
C ILE A 188 -14.04 -19.02 -1.43
N ALA A 189 -14.14 -18.66 -0.15
CA ALA A 189 -14.74 -19.52 0.87
C ALA A 189 -16.20 -19.87 0.54
N VAL A 190 -16.93 -18.98 -0.13
CA VAL A 190 -18.31 -19.21 -0.59
C VAL A 190 -18.41 -20.37 -1.58
N GLY A 191 -17.38 -20.59 -2.40
CA GLY A 191 -17.31 -21.69 -3.36
C GLY A 191 -17.17 -23.08 -2.72
N GLY A 192 -16.90 -23.14 -1.41
CA GLY A 192 -16.82 -24.40 -0.68
C GLY A 192 -15.58 -25.26 -1.00
N ALA A 193 -14.56 -24.71 -1.66
CA ALA A 193 -13.32 -25.39 -2.00
C ALA A 193 -12.16 -24.97 -1.09
N PRO A 194 -11.81 -25.76 -0.05
CA PRO A 194 -10.79 -25.38 0.92
C PRO A 194 -9.39 -25.22 0.30
N TRP A 195 -9.07 -26.01 -0.72
CA TRP A 195 -7.79 -25.93 -1.43
C TRP A 195 -7.63 -24.60 -2.18
N ALA A 196 -8.72 -24.09 -2.78
CA ALA A 196 -8.70 -22.82 -3.51
C ALA A 196 -8.52 -21.64 -2.54
N HIS A 197 -9.22 -21.69 -1.40
CA HIS A 197 -9.06 -20.72 -0.31
C HIS A 197 -7.61 -20.69 0.21
N LEU A 198 -7.01 -21.87 0.44
CA LEU A 198 -5.63 -21.97 0.92
C LEU A 198 -4.63 -21.42 -0.10
N LEU A 199 -4.80 -21.74 -1.39
CA LEU A 199 -3.93 -21.23 -2.46
C LEU A 199 -3.95 -19.71 -2.51
N VAL A 200 -5.15 -19.10 -2.50
CA VAL A 200 -5.30 -17.63 -2.54
C VAL A 200 -4.74 -16.98 -1.29
N SER A 201 -5.00 -17.55 -0.11
CA SER A 201 -4.51 -16.99 1.17
C SER A 201 -2.98 -17.01 1.26
N VAL A 202 -2.35 -18.14 0.91
CA VAL A 202 -0.88 -18.27 0.90
C VAL A 202 -0.26 -17.34 -0.15
N GLY A 203 -0.86 -17.28 -1.34
CA GLY A 203 -0.44 -16.38 -2.40
C GLY A 203 -0.52 -14.91 -2.02
N ALA A 204 -1.60 -14.50 -1.35
CA ALA A 204 -1.77 -13.14 -0.84
C ALA A 204 -0.73 -12.80 0.23
N LEU A 205 -0.48 -13.70 1.19
CA LEU A 205 0.55 -13.51 2.22
C LEU A 205 1.95 -13.34 1.63
N ALA A 206 2.32 -14.21 0.68
CA ALA A 206 3.60 -14.11 -0.03
C ALA A 206 3.69 -12.80 -0.84
N GLY A 207 2.62 -12.43 -1.54
CA GLY A 207 2.54 -11.19 -2.32
C GLY A 207 2.67 -9.93 -1.47
N MET A 208 1.94 -9.84 -0.35
CA MET A 208 2.01 -8.71 0.58
C MET A 208 3.38 -8.57 1.23
N THR A 209 4.02 -9.69 1.60
CA THR A 209 5.37 -9.69 2.17
C THR A 209 6.39 -9.13 1.18
N SER A 210 6.27 -9.49 -0.10
CA SER A 210 7.11 -8.93 -1.18
C SER A 210 6.93 -7.41 -1.32
N VAL A 211 5.70 -6.91 -1.24
CA VAL A 211 5.42 -5.46 -1.31
C VAL A 211 5.99 -4.73 -0.09
N LEU A 212 5.83 -5.30 1.11
CA LEU A 212 6.38 -4.75 2.35
C LEU A 212 7.90 -4.60 2.28
N LEU A 213 8.61 -5.61 1.75
CA LEU A 213 10.05 -5.57 1.53
C LEU A 213 10.45 -4.41 0.61
N VAL A 214 9.76 -4.23 -0.52
CA VAL A 214 10.07 -3.15 -1.50
C VAL A 214 9.93 -1.77 -0.86
N PHE A 215 8.83 -1.50 -0.16
CA PHE A 215 8.64 -0.19 0.48
C PHE A 215 9.62 0.06 1.62
N GLN A 216 9.92 -0.97 2.42
CA GLN A 216 10.84 -0.85 3.55
C GLN A 216 12.31 -0.77 3.09
N MET A 217 12.64 -1.22 1.87
CA MET A 217 13.92 -0.96 1.20
C MET A 217 14.04 0.46 0.67
N GLY A 218 12.97 1.02 0.10
CA GLY A 218 12.99 2.35 -0.51
C GLY A 218 13.21 3.46 0.51
N GLN A 219 12.52 3.40 1.65
CA GLN A 219 12.51 4.48 2.63
C GLN A 219 13.89 4.81 3.24
N PRO A 220 14.72 3.84 3.69
CA PRO A 220 16.07 4.14 4.18
C PRO A 220 16.99 4.78 3.13
N ARG A 221 16.81 4.46 1.85
CA ARG A 221 17.59 5.05 0.74
C ARG A 221 17.24 6.53 0.55
N ILE A 222 15.96 6.90 0.67
CA ILE A 222 15.53 8.29 0.63
C ILE A 222 16.16 9.07 1.79
N PHE A 223 16.14 8.53 3.01
CA PHE A 223 16.78 9.17 4.16
C PHE A 223 18.29 9.30 3.99
N MET A 224 18.94 8.30 3.39
CA MET A 224 20.36 8.36 3.08
C MET A 224 20.68 9.46 2.04
N ALA A 225 19.86 9.59 0.98
CA ALA A 225 20.01 10.65 -0.02
C ALA A 225 19.82 12.04 0.62
N MET A 226 18.75 12.24 1.40
CA MET A 226 18.51 13.48 2.12
C MET A 226 19.64 13.82 3.12
N ALA A 227 20.23 12.82 3.77
CA ALA A 227 21.36 13.01 4.67
C ALA A 227 22.65 13.36 3.93
N ARG A 228 22.88 12.81 2.72
CA ARG A 228 23.98 13.19 1.83
C ARG A 228 23.84 14.65 1.37
N ASP A 229 22.61 15.08 1.12
CA ASP A 229 22.27 16.47 0.77
C ASP A 229 22.23 17.42 1.98
N LYS A 230 22.64 16.93 3.17
CA LYS A 230 22.67 17.66 4.46
C LYS A 230 21.29 18.16 4.94
N LEU A 231 20.20 17.68 4.36
CA LEU A 231 18.83 17.97 4.79
C LEU A 231 18.45 17.22 6.07
N LEU A 232 19.09 16.08 6.31
CA LEU A 232 18.99 15.30 7.55
C LEU A 232 20.36 15.16 8.25
N PRO A 233 20.39 14.81 9.55
CA PRO A 233 21.63 14.50 10.27
C PRO A 233 22.47 13.40 9.60
N ALA A 234 23.80 13.55 9.66
CA ALA A 234 24.75 12.65 8.99
C ALA A 234 24.68 11.18 9.46
N PHE A 235 24.14 10.92 10.65
CA PHE A 235 23.99 9.54 11.14
C PHE A 235 23.04 8.70 10.28
N PHE A 236 22.09 9.32 9.56
CA PHE A 236 21.21 8.60 8.62
C PHE A 236 21.97 8.05 7.41
N ALA A 237 23.17 8.56 7.11
CA ALA A 237 24.03 8.05 6.06
C ALA A 237 25.02 6.97 6.54
N LYS A 238 25.05 6.65 7.85
CA LYS A 238 26.00 5.68 8.42
C LYS A 238 25.61 4.25 8.04
N LEU A 239 26.54 3.52 7.44
CA LEU A 239 26.37 2.13 7.03
C LEU A 239 26.81 1.16 8.13
N HIS A 240 26.21 -0.02 8.15
CA HIS A 240 26.57 -1.10 9.06
C HIS A 240 27.99 -1.61 8.74
N PRO A 241 28.89 -1.79 9.73
CA PRO A 241 30.28 -2.19 9.49
C PRO A 241 30.44 -3.50 8.70
N LYS A 242 29.63 -4.51 9.04
CA LYS A 242 29.64 -5.85 8.40
C LYS A 242 28.82 -5.91 7.09
N TYR A 243 27.55 -5.55 7.15
CA TYR A 243 26.60 -5.72 6.03
C TYR A 243 26.56 -4.56 5.02
N ARG A 244 27.17 -3.41 5.35
CA ARG A 244 27.15 -2.17 4.54
C ARG A 244 25.74 -1.66 4.19
N THR A 245 24.75 -2.02 5.00
CA THR A 245 23.35 -1.58 4.90
C THR A 245 23.08 -0.35 5.78
N PRO A 246 22.11 0.52 5.44
CA PRO A 246 21.78 1.69 6.24
C PRO A 246 20.94 1.30 7.47
N PHE A 247 21.58 0.75 8.50
CA PHE A 247 20.88 0.13 9.64
C PHE A 247 20.10 1.12 10.51
N ILE A 248 20.62 2.34 10.75
CA ILE A 248 19.96 3.33 11.62
C ILE A 248 18.61 3.78 11.05
N PRO A 249 18.53 4.31 9.79
CA PRO A 249 17.24 4.65 9.22
C PRO A 249 16.32 3.43 9.15
N THR A 250 16.84 2.24 8.83
CA THR A 250 16.04 1.02 8.73
C THR A 250 15.40 0.63 10.07
N ILE A 251 16.14 0.69 11.18
CA ILE A 251 15.60 0.40 12.52
C ILE A 251 14.59 1.48 12.92
N LEU A 252 14.90 2.76 12.71
CA LEU A 252 14.01 3.85 13.11
C LEU A 252 12.69 3.80 12.34
N THR A 253 12.73 3.59 11.03
CA THR A 253 11.53 3.48 10.21
C THR A 253 10.79 2.18 10.48
N GLY A 254 11.50 1.06 10.64
CA GLY A 254 10.91 -0.22 11.02
C GLY A 254 10.18 -0.17 12.36
N LEU A 255 10.77 0.48 13.36
CA LEU A 255 10.14 0.69 14.67
C LEU A 255 8.92 1.60 14.54
N PHE A 256 9.02 2.70 13.81
CA PHE A 256 7.91 3.63 13.60
C PHE A 256 6.74 2.97 12.88
N VAL A 257 7.01 2.24 11.79
CA VAL A 257 6.00 1.50 11.02
C VAL A 257 5.42 0.37 11.85
N GLY A 258 6.25 -0.40 12.56
CA GLY A 258 5.80 -1.51 13.40
C GLY A 258 4.87 -1.03 14.52
N LEU A 259 5.28 0.00 15.27
CA LEU A 259 4.45 0.59 16.33
C LEU A 259 3.16 1.18 15.79
N SER A 260 3.20 1.84 14.63
CA SER A 260 1.99 2.36 13.99
C SER A 260 1.07 1.22 13.56
N ALA A 261 1.63 0.15 12.98
CA ALA A 261 0.86 -1.02 12.53
C ALA A 261 0.15 -1.76 13.67
N LEU A 262 0.59 -1.60 14.94
CA LEU A 262 -0.12 -2.18 16.10
C LEU A 262 -1.49 -1.54 16.33
N ILE A 263 -1.64 -0.24 16.05
CA ILE A 263 -2.76 0.57 16.54
C ILE A 263 -3.52 1.33 15.46
N VAL A 264 -2.92 1.53 14.28
CA VAL A 264 -3.52 2.31 13.20
C VAL A 264 -4.38 1.40 12.32
N ASP A 265 -5.62 1.82 12.12
CA ASP A 265 -6.55 1.21 11.16
C ASP A 265 -6.02 1.28 9.73
N ILE A 266 -6.23 0.21 8.97
CA ILE A 266 -5.79 0.09 7.58
C ILE A 266 -6.42 1.14 6.67
N GLY A 267 -7.68 1.52 6.92
CA GLY A 267 -8.37 2.58 6.20
C GLY A 267 -7.67 3.93 6.40
N GLN A 268 -7.43 4.30 7.66
CA GLN A 268 -6.70 5.53 7.99
C GLN A 268 -5.27 5.55 7.44
N ALA A 269 -4.56 4.42 7.47
CA ALA A 269 -3.23 4.28 6.90
C ALA A 269 -3.25 4.48 5.38
N ALA A 270 -4.23 3.88 4.68
CA ALA A 270 -4.41 4.05 3.24
C ALA A 270 -4.73 5.50 2.87
N GLU A 271 -5.66 6.15 3.58
CA GLU A 271 -6.00 7.56 3.36
C GLU A 271 -4.80 8.50 3.52
N LEU A 272 -4.00 8.30 4.58
CA LEU A 272 -2.78 9.08 4.84
C LEU A 272 -1.72 8.87 3.77
N THR A 273 -1.58 7.64 3.27
CA THR A 273 -0.67 7.33 2.19
C THR A 273 -1.14 7.98 0.89
N ASN A 274 -2.45 7.90 0.60
CA ASN A 274 -3.03 8.44 -0.63
C ASN A 274 -2.88 9.96 -0.72
N ILE A 275 -3.18 10.71 0.34
CA ILE A 275 -3.04 12.18 0.29
C ILE A 275 -1.59 12.61 0.03
N GLY A 276 -0.62 11.90 0.64
CA GLY A 276 0.81 12.18 0.45
C GLY A 276 1.29 11.86 -0.97
N THR A 277 0.92 10.68 -1.49
CA THR A 277 1.32 10.26 -2.85
C THR A 277 0.64 11.09 -3.94
N LEU A 278 -0.65 11.42 -3.78
CA LEU A 278 -1.36 12.30 -4.71
C LEU A 278 -0.71 13.69 -4.75
N ALA A 279 -0.35 14.26 -3.60
CA ALA A 279 0.37 15.53 -3.53
C ALA A 279 1.74 15.45 -4.24
N ALA A 280 2.48 14.35 -4.04
CA ALA A 280 3.75 14.12 -4.75
C ALA A 280 3.55 14.03 -6.27
N PHE A 281 2.49 13.35 -6.74
CA PHE A 281 2.19 13.25 -8.17
C PHE A 281 1.80 14.59 -8.78
N ILE A 282 1.06 15.44 -8.06
CA ILE A 282 0.80 16.83 -8.48
C ILE A 282 2.12 17.58 -8.68
N ILE A 283 3.07 17.47 -7.73
CA ILE A 283 4.38 18.10 -7.82
C ILE A 283 5.17 17.56 -9.03
N VAL A 284 5.15 16.26 -9.28
CA VAL A 284 5.82 15.64 -10.44
C VAL A 284 5.21 16.15 -11.76
N CYS A 285 3.88 16.17 -11.89
CA CYS A 285 3.19 16.68 -13.08
C CYS A 285 3.50 18.17 -13.31
N ALA A 286 3.49 18.99 -12.25
CA ALA A 286 3.88 20.39 -12.32
C ALA A 286 5.36 20.55 -12.71
N GLY A 287 6.23 19.68 -12.19
CA GLY A 287 7.64 19.60 -12.53
C GLY A 287 7.88 19.34 -14.02
N VAL A 288 7.10 18.46 -14.65
CA VAL A 288 7.17 18.22 -16.11
C VAL A 288 6.83 19.49 -16.90
N LEU A 289 5.78 20.22 -16.49
CA LEU A 289 5.40 21.49 -17.13
C LEU A 289 6.48 22.56 -16.95
N PHE A 290 7.08 22.63 -15.75
CA PHE A 290 8.16 23.57 -15.44
C PHE A 290 9.44 23.24 -16.23
N LEU A 291 9.87 21.98 -16.25
CA LEU A 291 11.10 21.54 -16.92
C LEU A 291 11.03 21.73 -18.45
N ARG A 292 9.83 21.67 -19.03
CA ARG A 292 9.60 22.03 -20.45
C ARG A 292 9.91 23.49 -20.75
N LYS A 293 9.72 24.40 -19.80
CA LYS A 293 10.01 25.84 -19.94
C LYS A 293 11.43 26.18 -19.51
N SER A 294 11.89 25.64 -18.39
CA SER A 294 13.18 26.02 -17.78
C SER A 294 14.39 25.37 -18.45
N SER A 295 14.22 24.20 -19.08
CA SER A 295 15.33 23.48 -19.73
C SER A 295 14.84 22.81 -21.02
N PRO A 296 14.51 23.60 -22.06
CA PRO A 296 13.91 23.07 -23.29
C PRO A 296 14.84 22.10 -24.03
N ASP A 297 16.16 22.36 -24.02
CA ASP A 297 17.19 21.64 -24.79
C ASP A 297 17.68 20.34 -24.15
N THR A 298 17.18 19.98 -22.96
CA THR A 298 17.54 18.72 -22.31
C THR A 298 17.12 17.55 -23.18
N LYS A 299 18.05 16.63 -23.45
CA LYS A 299 17.77 15.39 -24.20
C LYS A 299 16.77 14.54 -23.39
N ARG A 300 15.60 14.27 -23.97
CA ARG A 300 14.49 13.51 -23.33
C ARG A 300 14.27 12.19 -24.07
N PRO A 301 14.88 11.08 -23.62
CA PRO A 301 14.76 9.78 -24.28
C PRO A 301 13.32 9.25 -24.31
N PHE A 302 12.56 9.54 -23.25
CA PHE A 302 11.11 9.43 -23.22
C PHE A 302 10.50 10.81 -23.02
N SER A 303 9.49 11.15 -23.81
CA SER A 303 8.76 12.41 -23.70
C SER A 303 7.28 12.10 -23.46
N CYS A 304 6.73 12.69 -22.39
CA CYS A 304 5.29 12.60 -22.11
C CYS A 304 4.48 13.07 -23.34
N PRO A 305 3.53 12.26 -23.82
CA PRO A 305 2.67 12.64 -24.94
C PRO A 305 1.75 13.79 -24.55
N TRP A 306 1.36 14.60 -25.55
CA TRP A 306 0.32 15.65 -25.41
C TRP A 306 0.52 16.62 -24.23
N VAL A 307 1.76 17.05 -23.99
CA VAL A 307 2.02 18.16 -23.08
C VAL A 307 1.53 19.46 -23.74
N PRO A 308 0.77 20.33 -23.04
CA PRO A 308 0.57 20.36 -21.59
C PRO A 308 -0.67 19.63 -21.07
N PHE A 309 -1.50 19.04 -21.94
CA PHE A 309 -2.78 18.42 -21.55
C PHE A 309 -2.62 17.26 -20.56
N VAL A 310 -1.71 16.30 -20.81
CA VAL A 310 -1.54 15.13 -19.93
C VAL A 310 -1.09 15.53 -18.50
N PRO A 311 -0.07 16.39 -18.31
CA PRO A 311 0.27 16.87 -16.98
C PRO A 311 -0.87 17.63 -16.28
N TRP A 312 -1.62 18.46 -17.00
CA TRP A 312 -2.79 19.14 -16.41
C TRP A 312 -3.89 18.17 -16.00
N ALA A 313 -4.19 17.19 -16.84
CA ALA A 313 -5.15 16.13 -16.51
C ALA A 313 -4.71 15.37 -15.25
N GLY A 314 -3.42 15.07 -15.11
CA GLY A 314 -2.85 14.45 -13.91
C GLY A 314 -2.98 15.31 -12.64
N ILE A 315 -2.70 16.61 -12.75
CA ILE A 315 -2.87 17.55 -11.62
C ILE A 315 -4.33 17.60 -11.19
N ILE A 316 -5.25 17.78 -12.15
CA ILE A 316 -6.68 17.91 -11.89
C ILE A 316 -7.25 16.61 -11.30
N SER A 317 -6.91 15.45 -11.87
CA SER A 317 -7.40 14.16 -11.38
C SER A 317 -6.89 13.86 -9.97
N CYS A 318 -5.59 14.08 -9.71
CA CYS A 318 -5.03 13.88 -8.37
C CYS A 318 -5.68 14.81 -7.36
N PHE A 319 -5.89 16.09 -7.72
CA PHE A 319 -6.51 17.06 -6.83
C PHE A 319 -7.97 16.71 -6.53
N ILE A 320 -8.75 16.25 -7.52
CA ILE A 320 -10.13 15.78 -7.32
C ILE A 320 -10.17 14.58 -6.36
N LEU A 321 -9.23 13.63 -6.48
CA LEU A 321 -9.15 12.50 -5.54
C LEU A 321 -8.77 12.95 -4.13
N MET A 322 -7.87 13.93 -3.99
CA MET A 322 -7.53 14.51 -2.69
C MET A 322 -8.74 15.20 -2.03
N LEU A 323 -9.57 15.89 -2.81
CA LEU A 323 -10.82 16.52 -2.31
C LEU A 323 -11.86 15.47 -1.85
N SER A 324 -11.75 14.24 -2.33
CA SER A 324 -12.64 13.13 -1.95
C SER A 324 -12.20 12.43 -0.66
N LEU A 325 -11.04 12.81 -0.08
CA LEU A 325 -10.55 12.26 1.20
C LEU A 325 -11.13 13.01 2.41
N PRO A 326 -11.26 12.35 3.57
CA PRO A 326 -11.79 12.99 4.78
C PRO A 326 -10.98 14.21 5.24
N VAL A 327 -11.66 15.18 5.85
CA VAL A 327 -11.03 16.41 6.40
C VAL A 327 -9.96 16.09 7.45
N ALA A 328 -10.16 15.03 8.24
CA ALA A 328 -9.15 14.57 9.20
C ALA A 328 -7.81 14.24 8.52
N THR A 329 -7.84 13.67 7.31
CA THR A 329 -6.66 13.32 6.52
C THR A 329 -5.95 14.57 6.02
N TRP A 330 -6.69 15.61 5.64
CA TRP A 330 -6.12 16.94 5.33
C TRP A 330 -5.42 17.58 6.52
N ILE A 331 -6.05 17.57 7.70
CA ILE A 331 -5.45 18.13 8.92
C ILE A 331 -4.12 17.42 9.22
N ARG A 332 -4.12 16.07 9.21
CA ARG A 332 -2.92 15.27 9.46
C ARG A 332 -1.82 15.58 8.44
N PHE A 333 -2.16 15.70 7.15
CA PHE A 333 -1.23 16.04 6.09
C PHE A 333 -0.62 17.43 6.27
N VAL A 334 -1.43 18.46 6.54
CA VAL A 334 -0.96 19.84 6.74
C VAL A 334 -0.06 19.94 7.98
N VAL A 335 -0.43 19.28 9.08
CA VAL A 335 0.40 19.22 10.29
C VAL A 335 1.75 18.58 9.99
N TRP A 336 1.77 17.45 9.27
CA TRP A 336 3.01 16.77 8.88
C TRP A 336 3.90 17.65 7.99
N MET A 337 3.31 18.32 6.99
CA MET A 337 4.04 19.28 6.15
C MET A 337 4.60 20.44 6.98
N GLY A 338 3.83 20.96 7.95
CA GLY A 338 4.28 21.99 8.89
C GLY A 338 5.49 21.54 9.71
N VAL A 339 5.49 20.31 10.22
CA VAL A 339 6.65 19.72 10.91
C VAL A 339 7.85 19.61 9.97
N GLY A 340 7.64 19.15 8.73
CA GLY A 340 8.68 19.06 7.71
C GLY A 340 9.32 20.42 7.40
N PHE A 341 8.51 21.46 7.21
CA PHE A 341 9.00 22.83 7.00
C PHE A 341 9.73 23.37 8.23
N ALA A 342 9.23 23.13 9.44
CA ALA A 342 9.89 23.54 10.67
C ALA A 342 11.29 22.90 10.79
N LEU A 343 11.41 21.60 10.51
CA LEU A 343 12.69 20.89 10.48
C LEU A 343 13.62 21.43 9.38
N TYR A 344 13.08 21.71 8.19
CA TYR A 344 13.84 22.31 7.10
C TYR A 344 14.41 23.68 7.49
N PHE A 345 13.61 24.60 8.03
CA PHE A 345 14.10 25.92 8.42
C PHE A 345 15.01 25.89 9.66
N ALA A 346 14.78 24.97 10.60
CA ALA A 346 15.62 24.83 11.79
C ALA A 346 17.00 24.23 11.48
N TYR A 347 17.06 23.21 10.62
CA TYR A 347 18.28 22.44 10.35
C TYR A 347 18.73 22.53 8.88
N GLY A 348 17.86 22.12 7.95
CA GLY A 348 18.19 21.97 6.53
C GLY A 348 18.70 23.25 5.87
N TYR A 349 18.00 24.38 6.05
CA TYR A 349 18.35 25.67 5.47
C TYR A 349 19.73 26.18 5.89
N ARG A 350 20.13 25.90 7.14
CA ARG A 350 21.42 26.34 7.68
C ARG A 350 22.60 25.48 7.19
N LYS A 351 22.34 24.23 6.80
CA LYS A 351 23.38 23.25 6.43
C LYS A 351 23.42 22.86 4.95
N ALA A 352 22.35 23.09 4.18
CA ALA A 352 22.24 22.74 2.76
C ALA A 352 23.01 23.70 1.82
N LYS A 353 24.05 24.38 2.32
CA LYS A 353 25.05 25.08 1.50
C LYS A 353 26.28 24.22 1.24
#